data_AF-A0A957FX86-F1
#
_entry.id   AF-A0A957FX86-F1
#
_cell.length_a   1.000
_cell.length_b   1.000
_cell.length_c   1.000
_cell.angle_alpha   90.00
_cell.angle_beta   90.00
_cell.angle_gamma   90.00
#
_symmetry.space_group_name_H-M   'P 1'
#
loop_
_entity.id
_entity.type
_entity.pdbx_description
1 polymer ?
#
loop_
_entity_poly.entity_id
_entity_poly.type
_entity_poly.pdbx_seq_one_letter_code
_entity_poly.pdbx_strand_id
1 'polypeptide(L)'
;MDFRIADNGGHQREDELIRLHGPTAYFATLPAREIVAALQTNGVPAKLSLSAGAFLCNQIMYELLDYVAERGDQIPAGFIHLPLLPEQAAQRQIIPPSMQLETMVQGICIILQTIATQVSA
;
A
#
# COMPACT_ATOMS: atom_id res chain seq x y z
N MET A 1 -15.91 -4.04 -2.45
CA MET A 1 -14.98 -4.57 -3.44
C MET A 1 -15.62 -4.37 -4.77
N ASP A 2 -14.85 -3.83 -5.69
CA ASP A 2 -15.33 -3.46 -7.01
C ASP A 2 -14.16 -3.65 -7.98
N PHE A 3 -14.13 -4.84 -8.58
CA PHE A 3 -13.03 -5.35 -9.38
C PHE A 3 -13.29 -5.01 -10.85
N ARG A 4 -12.58 -4.00 -11.37
CA ARG A 4 -12.69 -3.58 -12.78
C ARG A 4 -12.23 -4.65 -13.78
N ILE A 5 -11.44 -5.61 -13.31
CA ILE A 5 -10.95 -6.78 -14.05
C ILE A 5 -11.01 -7.98 -13.10
N ALA A 6 -11.12 -9.19 -13.65
CA ALA A 6 -11.00 -10.39 -12.84
C ALA A 6 -9.59 -10.51 -12.22
N ASP A 7 -9.50 -11.11 -11.04
CA ASP A 7 -8.22 -11.53 -10.49
C ASP A 7 -7.63 -12.73 -11.25
N ASN A 8 -6.45 -13.19 -10.84
CA ASN A 8 -5.78 -14.32 -11.47
C ASN A 8 -6.55 -15.65 -11.30
N GLY A 9 -7.50 -15.74 -10.36
CA GLY A 9 -8.40 -16.88 -10.19
C GLY A 9 -9.67 -16.77 -11.05
N GLY A 10 -9.84 -15.69 -11.81
CA GLY A 10 -11.03 -15.42 -12.61
C GLY A 10 -12.19 -14.82 -11.82
N HIS A 11 -11.98 -14.41 -10.57
CA HIS A 11 -13.02 -13.79 -9.76
C HIS A 11 -13.13 -12.30 -10.06
N GLN A 12 -14.33 -11.85 -10.41
CA GLN A 12 -14.70 -10.45 -10.54
C GLN A 12 -15.82 -10.16 -9.54
N ARG A 13 -15.61 -9.19 -8.66
CA ARG A 13 -16.53 -8.80 -7.59
C ARG A 13 -17.12 -7.42 -7.85
N GLU A 14 -18.40 -7.24 -7.58
CA GLU A 14 -19.13 -5.98 -7.77
C GLU A 14 -19.93 -5.66 -6.51
N ASP A 15 -19.69 -4.49 -5.91
CA ASP A 15 -20.35 -4.01 -4.68
C ASP A 15 -20.34 -4.98 -3.49
N GLU A 16 -19.31 -5.83 -3.38
CA GLU A 16 -19.20 -6.83 -2.32
C GLU A 16 -18.44 -6.32 -1.08
N LEU A 17 -18.94 -6.60 0.13
CA LEU A 17 -18.20 -6.30 1.36
C LEU A 17 -16.95 -7.18 1.50
N ILE A 18 -15.85 -6.63 2.00
CA ILE A 18 -14.66 -7.43 2.35
C ILE A 18 -14.98 -8.31 3.56
N ARG A 19 -15.62 -7.74 4.59
CA ARG A 19 -16.09 -8.44 5.79
C ARG A 19 -17.50 -7.99 6.15
N LEU A 20 -18.43 -8.95 6.27
CA LEU A 20 -19.86 -8.68 6.48
C LEU A 20 -20.16 -7.91 7.78
N HIS A 21 -19.41 -8.20 8.84
CA HIS A 21 -19.59 -7.59 10.17
C HIS A 21 -18.35 -6.78 10.62
N GLY A 22 -17.48 -6.43 9.68
CA GLY A 22 -16.32 -5.56 9.93
C GLY A 22 -16.68 -4.07 9.81
N PRO A 23 -15.82 -3.17 10.30
CA PRO A 23 -16.01 -1.73 10.11
C PRO A 23 -15.90 -1.34 8.64
N THR A 24 -16.47 -0.20 8.25
CA THR A 24 -16.45 0.27 6.86
C THR A 24 -15.03 0.50 6.31
N ALA A 25 -14.11 0.95 7.17
CA ALA A 25 -12.73 1.22 6.81
C ALA A 25 -11.82 1.10 8.04
N TYR A 26 -10.54 0.88 7.78
CA TYR A 26 -9.47 0.97 8.77
C TYR A 26 -8.49 2.07 8.39
N PHE A 27 -7.99 2.81 9.39
CA PHE A 27 -6.80 3.64 9.21
C PHE A 27 -5.56 2.74 9.27
N ALA A 28 -4.57 3.03 8.41
CA ALA A 28 -3.24 2.44 8.57
C ALA A 28 -2.64 2.87 9.91
N THR A 29 -1.97 1.93 10.59
CA THR A 29 -1.24 2.17 11.84
C THR A 29 0.26 2.35 11.63
N LEU A 30 0.74 2.29 10.37
CA LEU A 30 2.08 2.73 10.00
C LEU A 30 2.27 4.24 10.30
N PRO A 31 3.49 4.67 10.67
CA PRO A 31 3.85 6.09 10.79
C PRO A 31 3.98 6.73 9.40
N ALA A 32 2.87 6.81 8.68
CA ALA A 32 2.84 7.12 7.25
C ALA A 32 3.35 8.53 6.93
N ARG A 33 3.15 9.49 7.83
CA ARG A 33 3.63 10.88 7.65
C ARG A 33 5.15 10.94 7.78
N GLU A 34 5.69 10.27 8.78
CA GLU A 34 7.11 10.18 9.06
C GLU A 34 7.82 9.43 7.93
N ILE A 35 7.22 8.35 7.43
CA ILE A 35 7.69 7.63 6.25
C ILE A 35 7.78 8.57 5.04
N VAL A 36 6.70 9.30 4.73
CA VAL A 36 6.69 10.22 3.57
C VAL A 36 7.73 11.32 3.75
N ALA A 37 7.86 11.90 4.94
CA ALA A 37 8.86 12.92 5.22
C ALA A 37 10.29 12.38 5.04
N ALA A 38 10.59 11.20 5.59
CA ALA A 38 11.90 10.56 5.47
C ALA A 38 12.27 10.25 4.01
N LEU A 39 11.31 9.75 3.22
CA LEU A 39 11.50 9.52 1.78
C LEU A 39 11.83 10.82 1.05
N GLN A 40 11.05 11.88 1.28
CA GLN A 40 11.24 13.18 0.63
C GLN A 40 12.58 13.83 1.01
N THR A 41 12.98 13.77 2.28
CA THR A 41 14.29 14.26 2.74
C THR A 41 15.46 13.52 2.07
N ASN A 42 15.28 12.26 1.72
CA ASN A 42 16.28 11.44 1.02
C ASN A 42 16.11 11.46 -0.51
N GLY A 43 15.32 12.39 -1.06
CA GLY A 43 15.16 12.57 -2.50
C GLY A 43 14.27 11.53 -3.20
N VAL A 44 13.53 10.71 -2.44
CA VAL A 44 12.57 9.73 -3.00
C VAL A 44 11.18 10.36 -3.08
N PRO A 45 10.58 10.53 -4.28
CA PRO A 45 9.25 11.10 -4.41
C PRO A 45 8.18 10.20 -3.78
N ALA A 46 7.44 10.72 -2.81
CA ALA A 46 6.36 10.01 -2.13
C ALA A 46 5.23 10.96 -1.73
N LYS A 47 4.02 10.42 -1.60
CA LYS A 47 2.85 11.13 -1.07
C LYS A 47 1.94 10.18 -0.29
N LEU A 48 1.13 10.73 0.60
CA LEU A 48 0.06 9.97 1.23
C LEU A 48 -1.04 9.66 0.20
N SER A 49 -1.57 8.44 0.26
CA SER A 49 -2.80 8.06 -0.44
C SER A 49 -3.90 7.81 0.59
N LEU A 50 -5.09 8.34 0.32
CA LEU A 50 -6.30 8.11 1.13
C LEU A 50 -7.22 7.03 0.51
N SER A 51 -6.76 6.38 -0.57
CA SER A 51 -7.44 5.24 -1.17
C SER A 51 -6.42 4.24 -1.71
N ALA A 52 -6.60 2.96 -1.37
CA ALA A 52 -5.85 1.84 -1.94
C ALA A 52 -6.56 1.22 -3.16
N GLY A 53 -7.61 1.89 -3.68
CA GLY A 53 -8.51 1.34 -4.70
C GLY A 53 -9.59 0.43 -4.11
N ALA A 54 -10.26 -0.33 -4.97
CA ALA A 54 -11.32 -1.28 -4.58
C ALA A 54 -11.02 -2.73 -5.02
N PHE A 55 -9.78 -2.99 -5.46
CA PHE A 55 -9.26 -4.29 -5.90
C PHE A 55 -8.46 -4.99 -4.78
N LEU A 56 -7.67 -6.00 -5.13
CA LEU A 56 -6.89 -6.83 -4.21
C LEU A 56 -5.96 -6.05 -3.27
N CYS A 57 -5.36 -4.94 -3.70
CA CYS A 57 -4.47 -4.14 -2.84
C CYS A 57 -5.22 -3.59 -1.62
N ASN A 58 -6.45 -3.10 -1.84
CA ASN A 58 -7.33 -2.64 -0.76
C ASN A 58 -7.86 -3.81 0.07
N GLN A 59 -8.21 -4.93 -0.56
CA GLN A 59 -8.68 -6.12 0.15
C GLN A 59 -7.62 -6.62 1.15
N ILE A 60 -6.38 -6.82 0.69
CA ILE A 60 -5.27 -7.28 1.55
C ILE A 60 -4.98 -6.27 2.65
N MET A 61 -4.97 -4.97 2.35
CA MET A 61 -4.77 -3.92 3.36
C MET A 61 -5.85 -3.98 4.45
N TYR A 62 -7.12 -4.10 4.05
CA TYR A 62 -8.25 -4.19 4.97
C TYR A 62 -8.15 -5.45 5.83
N GLU A 63 -7.95 -6.62 5.22
CA GLU A 63 -7.87 -7.92 5.93
C GLU A 63 -6.71 -7.94 6.93
N LEU A 64 -5.55 -7.36 6.58
CA LEU A 64 -4.42 -7.23 7.52
C LEU A 64 -4.77 -6.34 8.72
N LEU A 65 -5.37 -5.17 8.49
CA LEU A 65 -5.73 -4.24 9.57
C LEU A 65 -6.82 -4.81 10.46
N ASP A 66 -7.80 -5.47 9.86
CA ASP A 66 -8.88 -6.18 10.55
C ASP A 66 -8.32 -7.31 11.44
N TYR A 67 -7.43 -8.13 10.89
CA TYR A 67 -6.76 -9.20 11.64
C TYR A 67 -5.96 -8.68 12.85
N VAL A 68 -5.19 -7.59 12.68
CA VAL A 68 -4.42 -6.97 13.77
C VAL A 68 -5.35 -6.39 14.83
N ALA A 69 -6.44 -5.72 14.40
CA ALA A 69 -7.42 -5.12 15.30
C ALA A 69 -8.15 -6.18 16.15
N GLU A 70 -8.57 -7.30 15.56
CA GLU A 70 -9.26 -8.39 16.27
C GLU A 70 -8.38 -9.04 17.36
N ARG A 71 -7.07 -9.03 17.16
CA ARG A 71 -6.10 -9.58 18.12
C ARG A 71 -5.69 -8.59 19.20
N GLY A 72 -5.94 -7.30 19.00
CA GLY A 72 -5.45 -6.22 19.87
C GLY A 72 -3.94 -6.00 19.79
N ASP A 73 -3.30 -6.52 18.73
CA ASP A 73 -1.86 -6.43 18.54
C ASP A 73 -1.47 -4.98 18.21
N GLN A 74 -0.41 -4.46 18.83
CA GLN A 74 0.13 -3.12 18.54
C GLN A 74 1.17 -3.17 17.41
N ILE A 75 0.86 -3.92 16.34
CA ILE A 75 1.75 -4.08 15.19
C ILE A 75 1.42 -2.98 14.16
N PRO A 76 2.41 -2.17 13.73
CA PRO A 76 2.20 -1.24 12.63
C PRO A 76 1.82 -1.97 11.34
N ALA A 77 0.70 -1.60 10.76
CA ALA A 77 0.10 -2.25 9.59
C ALA A 77 -0.42 -1.19 8.60
N GLY A 78 -0.28 -1.47 7.32
CA GLY A 78 -0.68 -0.57 6.25
C GLY A 78 -0.22 -1.08 4.88
N PHE A 79 -0.27 -0.20 3.88
CA PHE A 79 0.02 -0.56 2.49
C PHE A 79 0.79 0.55 1.78
N ILE A 80 1.70 0.15 0.89
CA ILE A 80 2.51 1.06 0.08
C ILE A 80 2.40 0.62 -1.38
N HIS A 81 1.94 1.52 -2.25
CA HIS A 81 1.96 1.31 -3.69
C HIS A 81 3.28 1.81 -4.27
N LEU A 82 3.87 1.01 -5.15
CA LEU A 82 5.02 1.40 -5.98
C LEU A 82 4.55 1.69 -7.41
N PRO A 83 5.16 2.65 -8.10
CA PRO A 83 4.88 2.87 -9.53
C PRO A 83 5.47 1.75 -10.38
N LEU A 84 5.27 1.82 -11.69
CA LEU A 84 5.86 0.87 -12.63
C LEU A 84 7.38 1.06 -12.73
N LEU A 85 8.07 -0.02 -13.11
CA LEU A 85 9.45 0.04 -13.57
C LEU A 85 9.52 0.68 -14.97
N PRO A 86 10.65 1.31 -15.37
CA PRO A 86 10.76 1.96 -16.66
C PRO A 86 10.53 1.01 -17.84
N GLU A 87 11.04 -0.22 -17.75
CA GLU A 87 10.83 -1.28 -18.74
C GLU A 87 9.36 -1.73 -18.85
N GLN A 88 8.61 -1.70 -17.74
CA GLN A 88 7.17 -2.01 -17.75
C GLN A 88 6.36 -0.86 -18.36
N ALA A 89 6.75 0.38 -18.10
CA ALA A 89 6.13 1.56 -18.70
C ALA A 89 6.38 1.64 -20.21
N ALA A 90 7.59 1.29 -20.67
CA ALA A 90 7.95 1.23 -22.08
C ALA A 90 7.13 0.21 -22.90
N GLN A 91 6.51 -0.79 -22.25
CA GLN A 91 5.65 -1.78 -22.88
C GLN A 91 4.19 -1.29 -23.07
N ARG A 92 3.83 -0.11 -22.56
CA ARG A 92 2.47 0.44 -22.64
C ARG A 92 2.30 1.34 -23.86
N GLN A 93 1.11 1.30 -24.47
CA GLN A 93 0.76 2.18 -25.59
C GLN A 93 0.81 3.67 -25.20
N ILE A 94 0.30 3.98 -24.00
CA ILE A 94 0.43 5.30 -23.37
C ILE A 94 1.45 5.13 -22.25
N ILE A 95 2.63 5.76 -22.40
CA ILE A 95 3.75 5.62 -21.47
C ILE A 95 3.39 6.32 -20.14
N PRO A 96 3.15 5.57 -19.05
CA PRO A 96 2.84 6.15 -17.76
C PRO A 96 4.12 6.59 -17.03
N PRO A 97 4.01 7.40 -15.96
CA PRO A 97 5.11 7.62 -15.03
C PRO A 97 5.65 6.30 -14.47
N SER A 98 6.97 6.24 -14.30
CA SER A 98 7.71 5.10 -13.76
C SER A 98 8.82 5.57 -12.83
N MET A 99 9.47 4.63 -12.13
CA MET A 99 10.58 4.90 -11.23
C MET A 99 11.64 3.81 -11.37
N GLN A 100 12.92 4.17 -11.28
CA GLN A 100 14.03 3.21 -11.33
C GLN A 100 13.96 2.23 -10.15
N LEU A 101 14.35 0.97 -10.39
CA LEU A 101 14.34 -0.07 -9.37
C LEU A 101 15.20 0.33 -8.16
N GLU A 102 16.36 0.92 -8.41
CA GLU A 102 17.28 1.37 -7.37
C GLU A 102 16.63 2.42 -6.45
N THR A 103 15.87 3.35 -7.02
CA THR A 103 15.12 4.35 -6.25
C THR A 103 14.02 3.72 -5.42
N MET A 104 13.30 2.72 -5.97
CA MET A 104 12.28 1.98 -5.20
C MET A 104 12.91 1.20 -4.04
N VAL A 105 14.03 0.51 -4.29
CA VAL A 105 14.76 -0.25 -3.25
C VAL A 105 15.26 0.68 -2.15
N GLN A 106 15.88 1.81 -2.52
CA GLN A 106 16.28 2.84 -1.56
C GLN A 106 15.09 3.30 -0.73
N GLY A 107 13.94 3.57 -1.37
CA GLY A 107 12.72 3.97 -0.69
C GLY A 107 12.24 2.93 0.33
N ILE A 108 12.19 1.65 -0.05
CA ILE A 108 11.80 0.57 0.86
C ILE A 108 12.77 0.45 2.05
N CYS A 109 14.08 0.58 1.83
CA CYS A 109 15.05 0.60 2.93
C CYS A 109 14.78 1.73 3.93
N ILE A 110 14.52 2.95 3.44
CA ILE A 110 14.19 4.11 4.29
C ILE A 110 12.88 3.87 5.05
N ILE A 111 11.87 3.31 4.40
CA ILE A 111 10.58 2.95 5.02
C ILE A 111 10.82 2.00 6.19
N LEU A 112 11.54 0.89 5.95
CA LEU A 112 11.80 -0.13 6.97
C LEU A 112 12.59 0.44 8.16
N GLN A 113 13.59 1.28 7.91
CA GLN A 113 14.37 1.96 8.95
C GLN A 113 13.51 2.94 9.75
N THR A 114 12.61 3.67 9.09
CA THR A 114 11.67 4.60 9.75
C THR A 114 10.72 3.84 10.66
N ILE A 115 10.17 2.71 10.20
CA ILE A 115 9.28 1.86 11.00
C ILE A 115 10.04 1.27 12.20
N ALA A 116 11.23 0.70 11.98
CA ALA A 116 12.04 0.09 13.05
C ALA A 116 12.37 1.09 14.17
N THR A 117 12.65 2.35 13.82
CA THR A 117 12.92 3.42 14.78
C THR A 117 11.70 3.76 15.65
N GLN A 118 10.51 3.74 15.06
CA GLN A 118 9.26 4.07 15.77
C GLN A 118 8.74 2.93 16.65
N VAL A 119 9.00 1.68 16.26
CA VAL A 119 8.61 0.50 17.06
C VAL A 119 9.54 0.28 18.26
N SER A 120 10.75 0.82 18.20
CA SER A 120 11.74 0.71 19.29
C SER A 120 11.68 1.85 20.31
N ALA A 121 10.81 2.85 20.09
CA ALA A 121 10.64 4.03 20.94
C ALA A 121 9.52 3.81 21.96
#